data_AF-A0A4R1RVR7-F1
#
_entry.id   AF-A0A4R1RVR7-F1
#
_cell.length_a   1.000
_cell.length_b   1.000
_cell.length_c   1.000
_cell.angle_alpha   90.00
_cell.angle_beta   90.00
_cell.angle_gamma   90.00
#
_symmetry.space_group_name_H-M   'P 1'
#
loop_
_entity.id
_entity.type
_entity.pdbx_description
1 polymer ?
#
loop_
_entity_poly.entity_id
_entity_poly.type
_entity_poly.pdbx_seq_one_letter_code
_entity_poly.pdbx_strand_id
1 'polypeptide(L)'
;MRSGLAYVLKVRSITRPKGRMTKSTQQFIAFLAAMLGFAAVGGLMIKEPWTRGLELPIGILWIVGLLGTIGFIVSGRDGAKALVSSTLLMWLAALVGAAFIAWMALAGAGHSL
;
A
#
# COMPACT_ATOMS: atom_id res chain seq x y z
N MET A 1 50.24 11.41 35.26
CA MET A 1 48.78 11.69 35.15
C MET A 1 48.28 11.65 33.69
N ARG A 2 48.57 10.58 32.92
CA ARG A 2 48.12 10.44 31.50
C ARG A 2 47.09 9.31 31.29
N SER A 3 46.79 8.53 32.33
CA SER A 3 46.04 7.28 32.21
C SER A 3 44.51 7.44 32.23
N GLY A 4 43.99 8.58 32.73
CA GLY A 4 42.55 8.85 32.81
C GLY A 4 41.92 9.27 31.49
N LEU A 5 42.65 10.02 30.65
CA LEU A 5 42.15 10.53 29.36
C LEU A 5 41.94 9.41 28.33
N ALA A 6 42.77 8.37 28.35
CA ALA A 6 42.65 7.23 27.45
C ALA A 6 41.38 6.39 27.74
N TYR A 7 40.98 6.28 29.01
CA TYR A 7 39.76 5.58 29.39
C TYR A 7 38.50 6.35 28.98
N VAL A 8 38.49 7.67 29.13
CA VAL A 8 37.35 8.52 28.73
C VAL A 8 37.13 8.49 27.21
N LEU A 9 38.21 8.46 26.42
CA LEU A 9 38.12 8.34 24.96
C LEU A 9 37.64 6.95 24.50
N LYS A 10 38.01 5.89 25.22
CA LYS A 10 37.59 4.51 24.89
C LYS A 10 36.13 4.23 25.24
N VAL A 11 35.57 4.88 26.25
CA VAL A 11 34.14 4.75 26.59
C VAL A 11 33.25 5.57 25.64
N ARG A 12 33.74 6.71 25.13
CA ARG A 12 33.02 7.53 24.13
C ARG A 12 32.88 6.86 22.76
N SER A 13 33.77 5.94 22.38
CA SER A 13 33.67 5.25 21.09
C SER A 13 32.68 4.08 21.08
N ILE A 14 32.27 3.59 22.26
CA ILE A 14 31.31 2.49 22.42
C ILE A 14 29.86 3.02 22.42
N THR A 15 29.68 4.30 22.76
CA THR A 15 28.39 5.01 22.64
C THR A 15 28.24 5.67 21.27
N ARG A 16 28.64 4.98 20.19
CA ARG A 16 28.14 5.36 18.86
C ARG A 16 26.61 5.26 18.95
N PRO A 17 25.86 6.35 18.71
CA PRO A 17 24.42 6.26 18.64
C PRO A 17 24.12 5.20 17.59
N LYS A 18 23.48 4.09 18.03
CA LYS A 18 22.90 3.05 17.18
C LYS A 18 22.25 3.80 16.02
N GLY A 19 22.86 3.72 14.83
CA GLY A 19 22.59 4.66 13.74
C GLY A 19 21.09 4.80 13.59
N ARG A 20 20.54 5.99 13.93
CA ARG A 20 19.10 6.21 13.86
C ARG A 20 18.71 5.95 12.42
N MET A 21 17.94 4.90 12.22
CA MET A 21 17.38 4.55 10.93
C MET A 21 16.68 5.78 10.37
N THR A 22 16.99 6.14 9.12
CA THR A 22 16.36 7.31 8.51
C THR A 22 14.86 7.04 8.39
N LYS A 23 14.05 8.10 8.52
CA LYS A 23 12.59 8.02 8.44
C LYS A 23 12.13 7.33 7.15
N SER A 24 12.84 7.54 6.04
CA SER A 24 12.57 6.89 4.76
C SER A 24 12.81 5.38 4.81
N THR A 25 13.90 4.90 5.42
CA THR A 25 14.13 3.46 5.55
C THR A 25 13.11 2.79 6.46
N GLN A 26 12.67 3.47 7.53
CA GLN A 26 11.59 2.96 8.38
C GLN A 26 10.25 2.87 7.64
N GLN A 27 9.90 3.88 6.83
CA GLN A 27 8.71 3.85 5.97
C GLN A 27 8.79 2.75 4.90
N PHE A 28 9.95 2.54 4.30
CA PHE A 28 10.17 1.46 3.33
C PHE A 28 10.02 0.06 3.96
N ILE A 29 10.55 -0.15 5.16
CA ILE A 29 10.35 -1.42 5.88
C ILE A 29 8.88 -1.62 6.27
N ALA A 30 8.21 -0.56 6.73
CA ALA A 30 6.77 -0.63 7.03
C ALA A 30 5.96 -0.98 5.77
N PHE A 31 6.35 -0.44 4.62
CA PHE A 31 5.74 -0.78 3.33
C PHE A 31 5.96 -2.26 2.95
N LEU A 32 7.20 -2.77 3.07
CA LEU A 32 7.51 -4.17 2.79
C LEU A 32 6.77 -5.13 3.74
N ALA A 33 6.70 -4.78 5.03
CA ALA A 33 5.97 -5.55 6.02
C ALA A 33 4.46 -5.57 5.73
N ALA A 34 3.89 -4.43 5.33
CA ALA A 34 2.50 -4.35 4.90
C ALA A 34 2.25 -5.21 3.64
N MET A 35 3.10 -5.12 2.61
CA MET A 35 3.02 -5.96 1.41
C MET A 35 3.02 -7.45 1.73
N LEU A 36 3.96 -7.90 2.57
CA LEU A 36 4.05 -9.30 3.00
C LEU A 36 2.84 -9.74 3.82
N GLY A 37 2.38 -8.90 4.75
CA GLY A 37 1.21 -9.17 5.58
C GLY A 37 -0.06 -9.32 4.76
N PHE A 38 -0.28 -8.39 3.83
CA PHE A 38 -1.40 -8.48 2.90
C PHE A 38 -1.27 -9.75 2.05
N ALA A 39 -0.14 -9.99 1.37
CA ALA A 39 0.07 -11.18 0.53
C ALA A 39 -0.19 -12.51 1.26
N ALA A 40 0.22 -12.63 2.52
CA ALA A 40 -0.07 -13.79 3.36
C ALA A 40 -1.58 -13.97 3.60
N VAL A 41 -2.29 -12.89 3.97
CA VAL A 41 -3.75 -12.92 4.18
C VAL A 41 -4.49 -13.27 2.89
N GLY A 42 -4.12 -12.65 1.77
CA GLY A 42 -4.73 -12.95 0.47
C GLY A 42 -4.49 -14.41 0.04
N GLY A 43 -3.27 -14.91 0.22
CA GLY A 43 -2.92 -16.30 -0.11
C GLY A 43 -3.66 -17.34 0.73
N LEU A 44 -4.01 -17.02 1.97
CA LEU A 44 -4.84 -17.88 2.83
C LEU A 44 -6.30 -17.87 2.37
N MET A 45 -6.88 -16.69 2.10
CA MET A 45 -8.29 -16.54 1.72
C MET A 45 -8.64 -17.19 0.36
N ILE A 46 -7.70 -17.23 -0.59
CA ILE A 46 -7.94 -17.81 -1.93
C ILE A 46 -8.15 -19.33 -1.89
N LYS A 47 -7.64 -20.02 -0.87
CA LYS A 47 -7.72 -21.49 -0.77
C LYS A 47 -9.05 -22.00 -0.23
N GLU A 48 -9.91 -21.11 0.20
CA GLU A 48 -11.04 -21.44 1.03
C GLU A 48 -12.36 -21.48 0.24
N PRO A 49 -13.12 -22.58 0.27
CA PRO A 49 -14.30 -22.74 -0.58
C PRO A 49 -15.43 -21.76 -0.27
N TRP A 50 -15.44 -21.14 0.93
CA TRP A 50 -16.44 -20.15 1.34
C TRP A 50 -16.22 -18.76 0.72
N THR A 51 -15.09 -18.51 0.06
CA THR A 51 -14.82 -17.24 -0.63
C THR A 51 -15.33 -17.23 -2.08
N ARG A 52 -15.81 -18.37 -2.60
CA ARG A 52 -16.40 -18.46 -3.94
C ARG A 52 -17.63 -17.57 -4.06
N GLY A 53 -17.60 -16.64 -5.00
CA GLY A 53 -18.64 -15.62 -5.21
C GLY A 53 -18.45 -14.32 -4.41
N LEU A 54 -17.54 -14.29 -3.44
CA LEU A 54 -17.12 -13.07 -2.72
C LEU A 54 -15.76 -12.55 -3.19
N GLU A 55 -15.17 -13.16 -4.21
CA GLU A 55 -13.85 -12.84 -4.75
C GLU A 55 -13.72 -11.35 -5.11
N LEU A 56 -14.76 -10.79 -5.74
CA LEU A 56 -14.79 -9.41 -6.19
C LEU A 56 -14.85 -8.41 -5.01
N PRO A 57 -15.80 -8.50 -4.06
CA PRO A 57 -15.80 -7.62 -2.89
C PRO A 57 -14.56 -7.81 -2.00
N ILE A 58 -14.07 -9.04 -1.83
CA ILE A 58 -12.83 -9.32 -1.08
C ILE A 58 -11.65 -8.61 -1.76
N GLY A 59 -11.51 -8.75 -3.08
CA GLY A 59 -10.45 -8.09 -3.85
C GLY A 59 -10.49 -6.56 -3.74
N ILE A 60 -11.69 -5.96 -3.83
CA ILE A 60 -11.87 -4.51 -3.64
C ILE A 60 -11.44 -4.10 -2.24
N LEU A 61 -11.88 -4.82 -1.21
CA LEU A 61 -11.55 -4.52 0.19
C LEU A 61 -10.04 -4.62 0.43
N TRP A 62 -9.40 -5.58 -0.23
CA TRP A 62 -7.95 -5.79 -0.19
C TRP A 62 -7.18 -4.63 -0.81
N ILE A 63 -7.60 -4.17 -2.00
CA ILE A 63 -7.00 -3.02 -2.70
C ILE A 63 -7.17 -1.74 -1.87
N VAL A 64 -8.37 -1.50 -1.32
CA VAL A 64 -8.65 -0.33 -0.47
C VAL A 64 -7.81 -0.37 0.82
N GLY A 65 -7.73 -1.52 1.48
CA GLY A 65 -6.92 -1.70 2.69
C GLY A 65 -5.44 -1.46 2.44
N LEU A 66 -4.93 -1.94 1.31
CA LEU A 66 -3.53 -1.80 0.92
C LEU A 66 -3.20 -0.34 0.57
N LEU A 67 -4.02 0.34 -0.22
CA LEU A 67 -3.86 1.76 -0.54
C LEU A 67 -3.96 2.65 0.70
N GLY A 68 -4.91 2.35 1.60
CA GLY A 68 -5.05 3.05 2.87
C GLY A 68 -3.81 2.89 3.75
N THR A 69 -3.24 1.67 3.81
CA THR A 69 -2.03 1.38 4.59
C THR A 69 -0.81 2.09 4.00
N ILE A 70 -0.63 2.08 2.68
CA ILE A 70 0.46 2.79 2.00
C ILE A 70 0.35 4.29 2.25
N GLY A 71 -0.84 4.87 2.06
CA GLY A 71 -1.06 6.29 2.29
C GLY A 71 -0.82 6.69 3.74
N PHE A 72 -1.17 5.82 4.68
CA PHE A 72 -0.89 6.01 6.10
C PHE A 72 0.61 6.01 6.40
N ILE A 73 1.39 5.12 5.79
CA ILE A 73 2.85 5.05 5.98
C ILE A 73 3.54 6.30 5.42
N VAL A 74 3.10 6.80 4.26
CA VAL A 74 3.76 7.92 3.57
C VAL A 74 3.40 9.27 4.18
N SER A 75 2.11 9.54 4.39
CA SER A 75 1.61 10.86 4.81
C SER A 75 0.56 10.79 5.92
N GLY A 76 0.49 9.68 6.65
CA GLY A 76 -0.47 9.52 7.74
C GLY A 76 -1.92 9.48 7.27
N ARG A 77 -2.84 9.94 8.13
CA ARG A 77 -4.29 9.82 7.89
C ARG A 77 -4.75 10.53 6.61
N ASP A 78 -4.15 11.68 6.29
CA ASP A 78 -4.52 12.46 5.11
C ASP A 78 -4.02 11.80 3.82
N GLY A 79 -2.83 11.19 3.86
CA GLY A 79 -2.33 10.37 2.75
C GLY A 79 -3.20 9.16 2.46
N ALA A 80 -3.68 8.47 3.50
CA ALA A 80 -4.58 7.32 3.36
C ALA A 80 -5.90 7.73 2.69
N LYS A 81 -6.52 8.82 3.14
CA LYS A 81 -7.75 9.34 2.53
C LYS A 81 -7.53 9.77 1.09
N ALA A 82 -6.44 10.49 0.81
CA ALA A 82 -6.13 10.98 -0.53
C ALA A 82 -5.97 9.82 -1.52
N LEU A 83 -5.16 8.82 -1.18
CA LEU A 83 -4.91 7.65 -2.05
C LEU A 83 -6.16 6.81 -2.30
N VAL A 84 -6.97 6.57 -1.26
CA VAL A 84 -8.21 5.80 -1.42
C VAL A 84 -9.22 6.58 -2.26
N SER A 85 -9.43 7.86 -1.97
CA SER A 85 -10.40 8.68 -2.70
C SER A 85 -10.00 8.93 -4.16
N SER A 86 -8.73 9.21 -4.43
CA SER A 86 -8.23 9.39 -5.80
C SER A 86 -8.36 8.12 -6.61
N THR A 87 -8.07 6.96 -6.00
CA THR A 87 -8.22 5.67 -6.68
C THR A 87 -9.68 5.35 -6.97
N LEU A 88 -10.59 5.62 -6.03
CA LEU A 88 -12.02 5.43 -6.23
C LEU A 88 -12.54 6.30 -7.39
N LEU A 89 -12.13 7.57 -7.45
CA LEU A 89 -12.48 8.49 -8.54
C LEU A 89 -11.95 7.99 -9.89
N MET A 90 -10.72 7.48 -9.92
CA MET A 90 -10.14 6.91 -11.14
C MET A 90 -10.93 5.69 -11.63
N TRP A 91 -11.38 4.82 -10.72
CA TRP A 91 -12.20 3.66 -11.05
C TRP A 91 -13.57 4.06 -11.58
N LEU A 92 -14.21 5.06 -10.96
CA LEU A 92 -15.46 5.62 -11.47
C LEU A 92 -15.29 6.22 -12.86
N ALA A 93 -14.22 6.96 -13.11
CA ALA A 93 -13.91 7.50 -14.43
C ALA A 93 -13.70 6.39 -15.46
N ALA A 94 -13.00 5.31 -15.11
CA ALA A 94 -12.81 4.15 -15.97
C ALA A 94 -14.13 3.43 -16.28
N LEU A 95 -15.02 3.27 -15.30
CA LEU A 95 -16.35 2.69 -15.50
C LEU A 95 -17.22 3.53 -16.43
N VAL A 96 -17.22 4.85 -16.26
CA VAL A 96 -17.95 5.76 -17.14
C VAL A 96 -17.40 5.70 -18.57
N GLY A 97 -16.07 5.68 -18.72
CA GLY A 97 -15.42 5.51 -20.02
C GLY A 97 -15.76 4.17 -20.69
N ALA A 98 -15.73 3.08 -19.93
CA ALA A 98 -16.12 1.75 -20.42
C ALA A 98 -17.59 1.69 -20.83
N ALA A 99 -18.49 2.30 -20.05
CA ALA A 99 -19.91 2.40 -20.39
C ALA A 99 -20.14 3.21 -21.67
N PHE A 100 -19.39 4.30 -21.86
CA PHE A 100 -19.44 5.10 -23.08
C PHE A 100 -18.97 4.31 -24.31
N ILE A 101 -17.87 3.57 -24.20
CA ILE A 101 -17.37 2.70 -25.28
C ILE A 101 -18.40 1.60 -25.60
N ALA A 102 -18.99 0.97 -24.59
CA ALA A 102 -20.03 -0.04 -24.76
C ALA A 102 -21.28 0.53 -25.46
N TRP A 103 -21.70 1.75 -25.09
CA TRP A 103 -22.79 2.46 -25.76
C TRP A 103 -22.48 2.73 -27.23
N MET A 104 -21.28 3.22 -27.55
CA MET A 104 -20.87 3.43 -28.94
C MET A 104 -20.84 2.13 -29.74
N ALA A 105 -20.37 1.03 -29.14
CA ALA A 105 -20.35 -0.29 -29.78
C ALA A 105 -21.77 -0.80 -30.09
N LEU A 106 -22.72 -0.64 -29.16
CA LEU A 106 -24.12 -1.01 -29.36
C LEU A 106 -24.81 -0.13 -30.41
N ALA A 107 -24.56 1.17 -30.39
CA ALA A 107 -25.09 2.10 -31.39
C ALA A 107 -24.54 1.80 -32.79
N GLY A 108 -23.28 1.37 -32.91
CA GLY A 108 -22.67 0.94 -34.18
C GLY A 108 -23.23 -0.39 -34.71
N ALA A 109 -23.66 -1.29 -33.83
CA ALA A 109 -24.25 -2.57 -34.22
C ALA A 109 -25.69 -2.44 -34.79
N GLY A 110 -26.37 -1.31 -34.56
CA GLY A 110 -27.72 -1.04 -35.05
C GLY A 110 -27.81 -0.47 -36.48
N HIS A 111 -26.70 -0.35 -37.21
CA HIS A 111 -26.66 0.20 -38.59
C HIS A 111 -26.22 -0.82 -39.66
N SER A 112 -26.22 -2.13 -39.35
CA SER A 112 -25.93 -3.19 -40.33
C SER A 112 -27.10 -4.16 -40.57
N LEU A 113 -28.34 -3.74 -40.34
CA LEU A 113 -29.56 -4.42 -40.79
C LEU A 113 -30.32 -3.53 -41.75
#